data_AF-A0AAN9Y7K9-F1
#
_entry.id   AF-A0AAN9Y7K9-F1
#
_cell.length_a   1.000
_cell.length_b   1.000
_cell.length_c   1.000
_cell.angle_alpha   90.00
_cell.angle_beta   90.00
_cell.angle_gamma   90.00
#
_symmetry.space_group_name_H-M   'P 1'
#
loop_
_entity.id
_entity.type
_entity.pdbx_description
1 polymer ?
#
loop_
_entity_poly.entity_id
_entity_poly.type
_entity_poly.pdbx_seq_one_letter_code
_entity_poly.pdbx_strand_id
1 'polypeptide(L)'
;MKENGDQLVQLRSTHDYEDLSGRFRLHLRNYERQFCNIYSVRIVEARRRIEKVAATKWKKSVKKLMDLNNLKGEQCVIVGTLYKNQELKPSVLRDVSKEYQTVPPAPRTHFVSDKDELILEDETQRVTLHGVLDVHSVVTGCVVAVLGKLQPNGVFMVEDYCWPEAEPIAKSLPALTQDKFLVLISGIELATNKNNLSLQLFADWVTGWSGAKKGFIDASRLVHVIFAGNCIRSKPLPKPKYGTKTDSTDDIEAVKELDYITQQLIECIDVDIMPGEFDPTNHTFPQQPLHKCLFPESAQYSTFRSVSNPHACKIESRLVLGSAGEPIADIQRYSNLTDPLDILEKTLDWAHMAPTAPDTLPCYPFDDYDPFLLTERPHVYFVGNQPEFQTKLKKGPKYDVRLVCIPSFTATQSFVLVNLKDLECQMQVRFDGYIGFPGGLIEEGEDAVFSLNRELKEEMDLDLTKFSVKSSNHVISHFNEKIGLKVYFYALEVSMDELEKIEINALQAKDYGNEVLGTIRVPLYTMDDGYRGFPVFLKHQFVGNAKDQLLYSIKHLNLLKEEEITRAVQASKN
;
A
#
# COMPACT_ATOMS: atom_id res chain seq x y z
N MET A 1 -13.57 34.84 11.02
CA MET A 1 -13.48 36.30 10.75
C MET A 1 -13.43 36.47 9.24
N LYS A 2 -14.21 37.38 8.65
CA LYS A 2 -14.05 37.76 7.25
C LYS A 2 -13.04 38.90 7.23
N GLU A 3 -11.82 38.63 6.78
CA GLU A 3 -10.86 39.68 6.43
C GLU A 3 -10.90 39.94 4.92
N ASN A 4 -10.91 41.23 4.59
CA ASN A 4 -10.96 41.78 3.25
C ASN A 4 -9.58 41.71 2.58
N GLY A 5 -9.56 41.35 1.29
CA GLY A 5 -8.46 41.67 0.36
C GLY A 5 -7.65 40.46 -0.10
N ASP A 6 -8.00 39.91 -1.28
CA ASP A 6 -7.15 39.08 -2.16
C ASP A 6 -6.41 37.86 -1.59
N GLN A 7 -6.97 37.18 -0.57
CA GLN A 7 -6.66 35.77 -0.34
C GLN A 7 -7.81 34.90 -0.85
N LEU A 8 -7.59 34.21 -1.97
CA LEU A 8 -8.46 33.12 -2.46
C LEU A 8 -8.49 32.01 -1.41
N VAL A 9 -9.40 32.09 -0.44
CA VAL A 9 -9.70 30.96 0.46
C VAL A 9 -10.46 29.92 -0.37
N GLN A 10 -9.76 28.89 -0.84
CA GLN A 10 -10.40 27.73 -1.45
C GLN A 10 -10.94 26.82 -0.34
N LEU A 11 -12.27 26.71 -0.28
CA LEU A 11 -12.92 25.78 0.64
C LEU A 11 -12.76 24.35 0.10
N ARG A 12 -12.34 23.43 0.96
CA ARG A 12 -12.28 22.00 0.62
C ARG A 12 -13.67 21.47 0.27
N SER A 13 -13.73 20.55 -0.69
CA SER A 13 -14.95 19.88 -1.09
C SER A 13 -15.52 19.07 0.07
N THR A 14 -16.82 19.22 0.36
CA THR A 14 -17.50 18.38 1.35
C THR A 14 -17.84 17.02 0.76
N HIS A 15 -17.92 15.99 1.60
CA HIS A 15 -18.33 14.66 1.18
C HIS A 15 -19.24 13.94 2.16
N ASP A 16 -19.99 12.99 1.63
CA ASP A 16 -20.77 12.04 2.43
C ASP A 16 -19.89 10.87 2.87
N TYR A 17 -20.03 10.47 4.15
CA TYR A 17 -19.30 9.34 4.74
C TYR A 17 -20.22 8.44 5.56
N GLU A 18 -20.05 7.12 5.43
CA GLU A 18 -20.72 6.10 6.23
C GLU A 18 -19.73 4.99 6.62
N ASP A 19 -19.49 4.77 7.92
CA ASP A 19 -18.69 3.64 8.41
C ASP A 19 -19.51 2.34 8.34
N LEU A 20 -18.99 1.34 7.64
CA LEU A 20 -19.59 0.01 7.47
C LEU A 20 -18.77 -1.09 8.16
N SER A 21 -17.77 -0.73 8.95
CA SER A 21 -16.90 -1.65 9.68
C SER A 21 -17.54 -2.27 10.92
N GLY A 22 -18.81 -2.00 11.20
CA GLY A 22 -19.55 -2.61 12.31
C GLY A 22 -19.46 -4.14 12.33
N ARG A 23 -19.45 -4.79 11.14
CA ARG A 23 -19.29 -6.25 11.01
C ARG A 23 -17.94 -6.79 11.46
N PHE A 24 -16.92 -5.94 11.59
CA PHE A 24 -15.58 -6.32 12.06
C PHE A 24 -15.36 -6.02 13.55
N ARG A 25 -16.32 -5.34 14.20
CA ARG A 25 -16.19 -4.96 15.61
C ARG A 25 -16.66 -6.08 16.53
N LEU A 26 -15.79 -6.45 17.48
CA LEU A 26 -16.05 -7.46 18.48
C LEU A 26 -16.53 -6.81 19.77
N HIS A 27 -17.86 -6.70 19.94
CA HIS A 27 -18.47 -6.11 21.14
C HIS A 27 -18.36 -7.00 22.38
N LEU A 28 -18.60 -8.29 22.23
CA LEU A 28 -18.46 -9.30 23.27
C LEU A 28 -17.54 -10.40 22.76
N ARG A 29 -16.42 -10.60 23.45
CA ARG A 29 -15.39 -11.58 23.07
C ARG A 29 -15.62 -12.87 23.85
N ASN A 30 -15.83 -13.98 23.13
CA ASN A 30 -15.92 -15.31 23.69
C ASN A 30 -14.97 -16.26 22.92
N TYR A 31 -13.94 -16.73 23.62
CA TYR A 31 -12.90 -17.61 23.06
C TYR A 31 -13.12 -19.09 23.38
N GLU A 32 -14.21 -19.46 24.05
CA GLU A 32 -14.53 -20.87 24.36
C GLU A 32 -15.11 -21.63 23.15
N ARG A 33 -15.36 -20.91 22.04
CA ARG A 33 -15.95 -21.44 20.80
C ARG A 33 -14.92 -22.17 19.95
N GLN A 34 -15.41 -23.12 19.13
CA GLN A 34 -14.58 -23.87 18.18
C GLN A 34 -14.63 -23.26 16.77
N PHE A 35 -13.52 -23.40 16.05
CA PHE A 35 -13.35 -22.90 14.68
C PHE A 35 -14.16 -23.66 13.61
N CYS A 36 -14.82 -24.77 13.92
CA CYS A 36 -15.65 -25.47 12.93
C CYS A 36 -16.87 -24.64 12.48
N ASN A 37 -17.39 -23.79 13.37
CA ASN A 37 -18.61 -23.04 13.11
C ASN A 37 -18.45 -22.02 11.98
N ILE A 38 -17.29 -21.34 11.88
CA ILE A 38 -17.04 -20.37 10.80
C ILE A 38 -17.10 -21.03 9.42
N TYR A 39 -16.58 -22.25 9.26
CA TYR A 39 -16.65 -22.99 8.00
C TYR A 39 -18.08 -23.40 7.65
N SER A 40 -18.87 -23.80 8.66
CA SER A 40 -20.29 -24.13 8.49
C SER A 40 -21.10 -22.93 8.01
N VAL A 41 -20.89 -21.75 8.59
CA VAL A 41 -21.60 -20.53 8.16
C VAL A 41 -21.11 -20.08 6.78
N ARG A 42 -19.79 -20.14 6.54
CA ARG A 42 -19.17 -19.77 5.26
C ARG A 42 -19.77 -20.53 4.08
N ILE A 43 -19.83 -21.87 4.16
CA ILE A 43 -20.38 -22.68 3.07
C ILE A 43 -21.88 -22.41 2.87
N VAL A 44 -22.66 -22.23 3.95
CA VAL A 44 -24.10 -21.94 3.85
C VAL A 44 -24.35 -20.61 3.12
N GLU A 45 -23.63 -19.55 3.47
CA GLU A 45 -23.78 -18.23 2.84
C GLU A 45 -23.26 -18.19 1.39
N ALA A 46 -22.17 -18.91 1.10
CA ALA A 46 -21.62 -19.02 -0.24
C ALA A 46 -22.49 -19.91 -1.16
N ARG A 47 -23.08 -20.99 -0.63
CA ARG A 47 -23.87 -21.96 -1.39
C ARG A 47 -25.04 -21.31 -2.13
N ARG A 48 -25.79 -20.41 -1.49
CA ARG A 48 -26.90 -19.67 -2.12
C ARG A 48 -26.48 -18.92 -3.40
N ARG A 49 -25.26 -18.41 -3.44
CA ARG A 49 -24.73 -17.61 -4.56
C ARG A 49 -24.14 -18.51 -5.63
N ILE A 50 -23.30 -19.46 -5.22
CA ILE A 50 -22.60 -20.34 -6.16
C ILE A 50 -23.54 -21.30 -6.88
N GLU A 51 -24.64 -21.74 -6.25
CA GLU A 51 -25.66 -22.57 -6.90
C GLU A 51 -26.36 -21.84 -8.05
N LYS A 52 -26.60 -20.52 -7.92
CA LYS A 52 -27.16 -19.71 -9.01
C LYS A 52 -26.19 -19.60 -10.18
N VAL A 53 -24.91 -19.39 -9.88
CA VAL A 53 -23.84 -19.33 -10.90
C VAL A 53 -23.70 -20.68 -11.61
N ALA A 54 -23.62 -21.77 -10.85
CA ALA A 54 -23.53 -23.14 -11.37
C ALA A 54 -24.75 -23.54 -12.21
N ALA A 55 -25.97 -23.21 -11.75
CA ALA A 55 -27.19 -23.47 -12.51
C ALA A 55 -27.22 -22.72 -13.84
N THR A 56 -26.73 -21.47 -13.86
CA THR A 56 -26.63 -20.66 -15.08
C THR A 56 -25.55 -21.21 -16.02
N LYS A 57 -24.38 -21.59 -15.48
CA LYS A 57 -23.22 -22.05 -16.24
C LYS A 57 -23.41 -23.45 -16.83
N TRP A 58 -23.92 -24.40 -16.04
CA TRP A 58 -23.96 -25.83 -16.41
C TRP A 58 -25.35 -26.41 -16.60
N LYS A 59 -26.42 -25.70 -16.20
CA LYS A 59 -27.81 -26.18 -16.26
C LYS A 59 -28.01 -27.55 -15.58
N LYS A 60 -27.26 -27.82 -14.52
CA LYS A 60 -27.34 -29.03 -13.68
C LYS A 60 -27.65 -28.67 -12.24
N SER A 61 -28.30 -29.59 -11.54
CA SER A 61 -28.52 -29.48 -10.09
C SER A 61 -27.27 -29.87 -9.32
N VAL A 62 -27.03 -29.16 -8.20
CA VAL A 62 -25.97 -29.50 -7.25
C VAL A 62 -26.36 -30.75 -6.47
N LYS A 63 -25.40 -31.65 -6.28
CA LYS A 63 -25.51 -32.88 -5.51
C LYS A 63 -24.70 -32.75 -4.23
N LYS A 64 -25.15 -33.42 -3.16
CA LYS A 64 -24.38 -33.55 -1.92
C LYS A 64 -23.26 -34.55 -2.11
N LEU A 65 -22.16 -34.41 -1.36
CA LEU A 65 -21.04 -35.35 -1.49
C LEU A 65 -21.47 -36.79 -1.12
N MET A 66 -22.30 -36.96 -0.09
CA MET A 66 -22.81 -38.28 0.32
C MET A 66 -23.54 -39.07 -0.78
N ASP A 67 -24.09 -38.39 -1.80
CA ASP A 67 -24.84 -39.03 -2.88
C ASP A 67 -23.94 -39.51 -4.03
N LEU A 68 -22.65 -39.16 -4.02
CA LEU A 68 -21.73 -39.43 -5.14
C LEU A 68 -21.62 -40.92 -5.50
N ASN A 69 -21.62 -41.80 -4.51
CA ASN A 69 -21.56 -43.25 -4.75
C ASN A 69 -22.80 -43.79 -5.49
N ASN A 70 -23.94 -43.12 -5.36
CA ASN A 70 -25.19 -43.52 -6.01
C ASN A 70 -25.22 -43.14 -7.50
N LEU A 71 -24.36 -42.20 -7.92
CA LEU A 71 -24.34 -41.66 -9.27
C LEU A 71 -23.56 -42.52 -10.28
N LYS A 72 -22.92 -43.62 -9.86
CA LYS A 72 -22.25 -44.60 -10.75
C LYS A 72 -21.34 -43.98 -11.83
N GLY A 73 -20.61 -42.90 -11.50
CA GLY A 73 -19.72 -42.20 -12.41
C GLY A 73 -20.38 -41.19 -13.36
N GLU A 74 -21.65 -40.84 -13.12
CA GLU A 74 -22.33 -39.76 -13.83
C GLU A 74 -21.70 -38.40 -13.53
N GLN A 75 -21.71 -37.53 -14.55
CA GLN A 75 -21.20 -36.17 -14.44
C GLN A 75 -22.15 -35.32 -13.60
N CYS A 76 -21.67 -34.79 -12.49
CA CYS A 76 -22.46 -34.01 -11.54
C CYS A 76 -21.73 -32.76 -11.06
N VAL A 77 -22.48 -31.88 -10.41
CA VAL A 77 -21.97 -30.67 -9.77
C VAL A 77 -21.98 -30.86 -8.27
N ILE A 78 -20.87 -30.58 -7.61
CA ILE A 78 -20.75 -30.59 -6.16
C ILE A 78 -20.21 -29.25 -5.67
N VAL A 79 -20.60 -28.86 -4.45
CA VAL A 79 -20.19 -27.60 -3.82
C VAL A 79 -19.61 -27.92 -2.45
N GLY A 80 -18.43 -27.38 -2.18
CA GLY A 80 -17.76 -27.57 -0.90
C GLY A 80 -16.70 -26.50 -0.63
N THR A 81 -16.10 -26.60 0.55
CA THR A 81 -14.95 -25.81 0.96
C THR A 81 -13.68 -26.58 0.63
N LEU A 82 -12.72 -25.91 -0.01
CA LEU A 82 -11.42 -26.48 -0.32
C LEU A 82 -10.58 -26.60 0.96
N TYR A 83 -9.99 -27.76 1.14
CA TYR A 83 -8.92 -28.02 2.09
C TYR A 83 -7.68 -28.44 1.31
N LYS A 84 -6.62 -27.64 1.42
CA LYS A 84 -5.33 -27.94 0.80
C LYS A 84 -4.49 -28.71 1.83
N ASN A 85 -4.27 -30.00 1.57
CA ASN A 85 -3.41 -30.83 2.40
C ASN A 85 -1.96 -30.62 1.98
N GLN A 86 -1.22 -29.83 2.76
CA GLN A 86 0.13 -29.38 2.40
C GLN A 86 1.21 -30.09 3.21
N GLU A 87 2.21 -30.65 2.52
CA GLU A 87 3.29 -31.41 3.16
C GLU A 87 4.14 -30.52 4.09
N LEU A 88 4.36 -29.28 3.67
CA LEU A 88 5.26 -28.34 4.33
C LEU A 88 4.57 -27.41 5.33
N LYS A 89 3.23 -27.46 5.46
CA LYS A 89 2.48 -26.59 6.38
C LYS A 89 2.97 -26.78 7.83
N PRO A 90 3.21 -25.68 8.58
CA PRO A 90 3.63 -25.77 9.97
C PRO A 90 2.64 -26.56 10.82
N SER A 91 3.14 -27.26 11.83
CA SER A 91 2.31 -28.05 12.74
C SER A 91 2.77 -27.82 14.16
N VAL A 92 1.93 -27.16 14.95
CA VAL A 92 2.18 -26.89 16.37
C VAL A 92 2.52 -28.19 17.12
N LEU A 93 1.85 -29.30 16.81
CA LEU A 93 2.14 -30.61 17.42
C LEU A 93 3.54 -31.12 17.08
N ARG A 94 3.98 -30.96 15.82
CA ARG A 94 5.36 -31.32 15.41
C ARG A 94 6.36 -30.38 16.07
N ASP A 95 6.06 -29.10 16.18
CA ASP A 95 6.97 -28.10 16.75
C ASP A 95 7.16 -28.32 18.26
N VAL A 96 6.08 -28.55 19.01
CA VAL A 96 6.13 -28.92 20.44
C VAL A 96 6.87 -30.25 20.63
N SER A 97 6.69 -31.22 19.74
CA SER A 97 7.46 -32.49 19.81
C SER A 97 8.96 -32.31 19.56
N LYS A 98 9.34 -31.26 18.82
CA LYS A 98 10.72 -30.91 18.45
C LYS A 98 11.33 -29.84 19.35
N GLU A 99 10.61 -29.34 20.35
CA GLU A 99 11.07 -28.29 21.27
C GLU A 99 12.33 -28.71 22.07
N TYR A 100 12.68 -30.00 22.03
CA TYR A 100 13.94 -30.57 22.54
C TYR A 100 15.12 -30.58 21.53
N GLN A 101 14.98 -30.01 20.33
CA GLN A 101 16.06 -29.93 19.34
C GLN A 101 16.94 -28.68 19.58
N THR A 102 18.26 -28.88 19.61
CA THR A 102 19.27 -27.86 19.95
C THR A 102 19.47 -26.76 18.91
N VAL A 103 18.97 -26.93 17.68
CA VAL A 103 19.09 -25.93 16.61
C VAL A 103 17.76 -25.83 15.85
N PRO A 104 17.05 -24.68 15.92
CA PRO A 104 15.85 -24.49 15.13
C PRO A 104 16.22 -24.38 13.64
N PRO A 105 15.51 -25.08 12.74
CA PRO A 105 15.70 -24.91 11.30
C PRO A 105 15.38 -23.47 10.89
N ALA A 106 15.99 -23.01 9.79
CA ALA A 106 15.70 -21.69 9.24
C ALA A 106 14.18 -21.56 8.97
N PRO A 107 13.57 -20.42 9.33
CA PRO A 107 12.14 -20.21 9.14
C PRO A 107 11.81 -20.25 7.65
N ARG A 108 10.88 -21.13 7.28
CA ARG A 108 10.37 -21.21 5.91
C ARG A 108 9.40 -20.07 5.66
N THR A 109 9.49 -19.47 4.49
CA THR A 109 8.60 -18.38 4.05
C THR A 109 7.51 -18.86 3.10
N HIS A 110 7.64 -20.05 2.51
CA HIS A 110 6.67 -20.67 1.60
C HIS A 110 6.43 -22.13 1.99
N PHE A 111 5.19 -22.58 1.88
CA PHE A 111 4.72 -23.88 2.38
C PHE A 111 4.09 -24.76 1.30
N VAL A 112 4.39 -24.50 0.04
CA VAL A 112 3.87 -25.25 -1.12
C VAL A 112 4.80 -26.41 -1.47
N SER A 113 4.23 -27.57 -1.82
CA SER A 113 4.94 -28.75 -2.33
C SER A 113 4.21 -29.32 -3.55
N ASP A 114 4.95 -29.98 -4.44
CA ASP A 114 4.37 -30.73 -5.58
C ASP A 114 3.53 -31.94 -5.11
N LYS A 115 3.64 -32.31 -3.83
CA LYS A 115 2.82 -33.36 -3.19
C LYS A 115 1.56 -32.82 -2.52
N ASP A 116 1.28 -31.53 -2.64
CA ASP A 116 0.08 -30.95 -2.06
C ASP A 116 -1.16 -31.51 -2.77
N GLU A 117 -2.21 -31.84 -2.00
CA GLU A 117 -3.45 -32.39 -2.51
C GLU A 117 -4.63 -31.46 -2.22
N LEU A 118 -5.58 -31.38 -3.15
CA LEU A 118 -6.86 -30.70 -2.93
C LEU A 118 -7.93 -31.68 -2.49
N ILE A 119 -8.58 -31.35 -1.39
CA ILE A 119 -9.73 -32.06 -0.86
C ILE A 119 -10.91 -31.09 -0.83
N LEU A 120 -12.08 -31.54 -1.27
CA LEU A 120 -13.33 -30.80 -1.14
C LEU A 120 -14.12 -31.36 0.04
N GLU A 121 -14.54 -30.47 0.93
CA GLU A 121 -15.30 -30.81 2.13
C GLU A 121 -16.69 -30.18 2.09
N ASP A 122 -17.72 -30.97 2.42
CA ASP A 122 -19.05 -30.45 2.75
C ASP A 122 -19.43 -30.84 4.18
N GLU A 123 -20.68 -30.57 4.58
CA GLU A 123 -21.21 -30.92 5.90
C GLU A 123 -21.27 -32.43 6.19
N THR A 124 -21.02 -33.30 5.19
CA THR A 124 -21.19 -34.76 5.29
C THR A 124 -19.87 -35.53 5.16
N GLN A 125 -19.05 -35.24 4.15
CA GLN A 125 -17.85 -36.03 3.85
C GLN A 125 -16.80 -35.22 3.09
N ARG A 126 -15.70 -35.89 2.72
CA ARG A 126 -14.57 -35.33 1.97
C ARG A 126 -14.32 -36.12 0.70
N VAL A 127 -13.87 -35.45 -0.35
CA VAL A 127 -13.43 -36.11 -1.60
C VAL A 127 -12.19 -35.44 -2.16
N THR A 128 -11.20 -36.21 -2.57
CA THR A 128 -9.98 -35.70 -3.22
C THR A 128 -10.32 -35.22 -4.63
N LEU A 129 -9.79 -34.06 -5.01
CA LEU A 129 -9.99 -33.45 -6.34
C LEU A 129 -8.73 -33.58 -7.18
N HIS A 130 -8.87 -34.05 -8.42
CA HIS A 130 -7.85 -33.95 -9.47
C HIS A 130 -8.49 -33.32 -10.72
N GLY A 131 -7.67 -32.83 -11.66
CA GLY A 131 -8.15 -32.33 -12.95
C GLY A 131 -7.74 -30.89 -13.20
N VAL A 132 -8.66 -30.08 -13.74
CA VAL A 132 -8.34 -28.72 -14.22
C VAL A 132 -8.12 -27.67 -13.12
N LEU A 133 -8.51 -27.96 -11.87
CA LEU A 133 -8.32 -27.05 -10.75
C LEU A 133 -6.90 -27.19 -10.19
N ASP A 134 -6.05 -26.22 -10.49
CA ASP A 134 -4.65 -26.24 -10.05
C ASP A 134 -4.52 -25.99 -8.54
N VAL A 135 -3.93 -26.96 -7.84
CA VAL A 135 -3.61 -26.94 -6.40
C VAL A 135 -2.73 -25.76 -5.99
N HIS A 136 -1.90 -25.26 -6.89
CA HIS A 136 -1.01 -24.15 -6.61
C HIS A 136 -1.66 -22.77 -6.80
N SER A 137 -2.82 -22.71 -7.46
CA SER A 137 -3.56 -21.47 -7.74
C SER A 137 -4.66 -21.15 -6.72
N VAL A 138 -4.85 -21.99 -5.71
CA VAL A 138 -5.91 -21.90 -4.69
C VAL A 138 -5.35 -22.17 -3.29
N VAL A 139 -6.15 -21.83 -2.28
CA VAL A 139 -5.82 -21.99 -0.86
C VAL A 139 -6.96 -22.66 -0.08
N THR A 140 -6.64 -23.16 1.11
CA THR A 140 -7.65 -23.67 2.06
C THR A 140 -8.68 -22.59 2.38
N GLY A 141 -9.94 -23.02 2.52
CA GLY A 141 -11.06 -22.20 2.98
C GLY A 141 -11.86 -21.51 1.87
N CYS A 142 -11.41 -21.57 0.61
CA CYS A 142 -12.19 -21.12 -0.55
C CYS A 142 -13.39 -22.05 -0.78
N VAL A 143 -14.57 -21.49 -1.02
CA VAL A 143 -15.76 -22.25 -1.41
C VAL A 143 -15.84 -22.31 -2.93
N VAL A 144 -16.05 -23.52 -3.49
CA VAL A 144 -16.04 -23.75 -4.94
C VAL A 144 -17.16 -24.71 -5.35
N ALA A 145 -17.67 -24.52 -6.57
CA ALA A 145 -18.50 -25.49 -7.24
C ALA A 145 -17.65 -26.15 -8.33
N VAL A 146 -17.65 -27.48 -8.38
CA VAL A 146 -16.90 -28.24 -9.39
C VAL A 146 -17.85 -29.16 -10.16
N LEU A 147 -17.68 -29.19 -11.48
CA LEU A 147 -18.34 -30.13 -12.39
C LEU A 147 -17.36 -31.25 -12.71
N GLY A 148 -17.79 -32.49 -12.57
CA GLY A 148 -16.90 -33.63 -12.82
C GLY A 148 -17.55 -34.98 -12.54
N LYS A 149 -16.70 -35.99 -12.40
CA LYS A 149 -17.11 -37.40 -12.19
C LYS A 149 -16.30 -38.05 -11.09
N LEU A 150 -16.98 -38.82 -10.23
CA LEU A 150 -16.31 -39.70 -9.29
C LEU A 150 -15.69 -40.90 -10.03
N GLN A 151 -14.40 -41.13 -9.82
CA GLN A 151 -13.67 -42.26 -10.37
C GLN A 151 -13.72 -43.48 -9.44
N PRO A 152 -13.48 -44.71 -9.94
CA PRO A 152 -13.48 -45.93 -9.12
C PRO A 152 -12.46 -45.93 -7.97
N ASN A 153 -11.40 -45.13 -8.06
CA ASN A 153 -10.40 -44.97 -7.00
C ASN A 153 -10.81 -43.99 -5.88
N GLY A 154 -12.03 -43.42 -5.95
CA GLY A 154 -12.55 -42.46 -4.97
C GLY A 154 -12.17 -41.00 -5.22
N VAL A 155 -11.42 -40.70 -6.29
CA VAL A 155 -11.04 -39.33 -6.66
C VAL A 155 -12.13 -38.72 -7.54
N PHE A 156 -12.45 -37.45 -7.30
CA PHE A 156 -13.34 -36.68 -8.17
C PHE A 156 -12.53 -35.96 -9.25
N MET A 157 -12.73 -36.34 -10.52
CA MET A 157 -12.07 -35.69 -11.65
C MET A 157 -12.86 -34.45 -12.07
N VAL A 158 -12.30 -33.29 -11.76
CA VAL A 158 -12.83 -31.96 -12.08
C VAL A 158 -12.58 -31.64 -13.55
N GLU A 159 -13.66 -31.40 -14.28
CA GLU A 159 -13.65 -31.00 -15.69
C GLU A 159 -13.81 -29.48 -15.84
N ASP A 160 -14.54 -28.83 -14.94
CA ASP A 160 -14.75 -27.37 -14.89
C ASP A 160 -15.12 -26.93 -13.46
N TYR A 161 -14.99 -25.64 -13.14
CA TYR A 161 -15.33 -25.08 -11.84
C TYR A 161 -15.88 -23.64 -11.93
N CYS A 162 -16.56 -23.18 -10.89
CA CYS A 162 -16.92 -21.77 -10.74
C CYS A 162 -16.87 -21.33 -9.27
N TRP A 163 -16.79 -20.02 -9.06
CA TRP A 163 -16.65 -19.37 -7.77
C TRP A 163 -17.96 -18.68 -7.35
N PRO A 164 -18.16 -18.41 -6.05
CA PRO A 164 -19.25 -17.55 -5.63
C PRO A 164 -18.97 -16.11 -6.11
N GLU A 165 -19.95 -15.46 -6.73
CA GLU A 165 -19.82 -14.05 -7.11
C GLU A 165 -20.34 -13.13 -5.98
N ALA A 166 -19.62 -12.04 -5.69
CA ALA A 166 -20.13 -10.96 -4.86
C ALA A 166 -21.27 -10.22 -5.59
N GLU A 167 -22.39 -9.95 -4.91
CA GLU A 167 -23.55 -9.33 -5.55
C GLU A 167 -23.24 -7.85 -5.87
N PRO A 168 -23.60 -7.34 -7.07
CA PRO A 168 -23.47 -5.93 -7.35
C PRO A 168 -24.44 -5.13 -6.49
N ILE A 169 -24.03 -3.95 -6.04
CA ILE A 169 -24.89 -3.04 -5.28
C ILE A 169 -26.12 -2.68 -6.13
N ALA A 170 -27.31 -2.87 -5.53
CA ALA A 170 -28.59 -2.72 -6.24
C ALA A 170 -28.87 -1.27 -6.67
N LYS A 171 -28.47 -0.28 -5.87
CA LYS A 171 -28.67 1.14 -6.15
C LYS A 171 -27.66 1.65 -7.17
N SER A 172 -28.13 2.43 -8.15
CA SER A 172 -27.24 3.17 -9.07
C SER A 172 -26.50 4.27 -8.30
N LEU A 173 -25.19 4.41 -8.54
CA LEU A 173 -24.41 5.48 -7.94
C LEU A 173 -24.84 6.86 -8.49
N PRO A 174 -24.91 7.90 -7.64
CA PRO A 174 -25.01 9.27 -8.12
C PRO A 174 -23.72 9.66 -8.86
N ALA A 175 -23.88 10.26 -10.04
CA ALA A 175 -22.77 10.81 -10.80
C ALA A 175 -22.18 12.02 -10.05
N LEU A 176 -20.84 12.08 -9.95
CA LEU A 176 -20.16 13.24 -9.37
C LEU A 176 -19.89 14.28 -10.46
N THR A 177 -20.26 15.53 -10.18
CA THR A 177 -20.04 16.66 -11.10
C THR A 177 -18.60 17.16 -11.08
N GLN A 178 -17.92 17.06 -9.93
CA GLN A 178 -16.54 17.45 -9.71
C GLN A 178 -15.68 16.25 -9.30
N ASP A 179 -14.39 16.32 -9.57
CA ASP A 179 -13.42 15.30 -9.15
C ASP A 179 -13.17 15.44 -7.65
N LYS A 180 -13.28 14.32 -6.93
CA LYS A 180 -13.04 14.22 -5.49
C LYS A 180 -12.07 13.08 -5.25
N PHE A 181 -11.03 13.29 -4.46
CA PHE A 181 -9.94 12.34 -4.32
C PHE A 181 -9.88 11.71 -2.93
N LEU A 182 -9.79 10.39 -2.90
CA LEU A 182 -9.46 9.59 -1.73
C LEU A 182 -7.94 9.34 -1.70
N VAL A 183 -7.32 9.66 -0.57
CA VAL A 183 -5.90 9.42 -0.32
C VAL A 183 -5.73 8.10 0.44
N LEU A 184 -4.89 7.21 -0.07
CA LEU A 184 -4.55 5.94 0.57
C LEU A 184 -3.04 5.87 0.83
N ILE A 185 -2.64 5.67 2.08
CA ILE A 185 -1.24 5.56 2.50
C ILE A 185 -1.10 4.37 3.46
N SER A 186 0.04 3.67 3.45
CA SER A 186 0.30 2.55 4.36
C SER A 186 1.77 2.44 4.71
N GLY A 187 2.12 1.77 5.80
CA GLY A 187 3.51 1.41 6.09
C GLY A 187 4.43 2.60 6.33
N ILE A 188 3.98 3.57 7.13
CA ILE A 188 4.83 4.71 7.55
C ILE A 188 5.85 4.30 8.64
N GLU A 189 5.60 3.21 9.37
CA GLU A 189 6.54 2.51 10.25
C GLU A 189 7.37 3.42 11.20
N LEU A 190 6.71 4.37 11.87
CA LEU A 190 7.35 5.44 12.65
C LEU A 190 8.31 4.95 13.74
N ALA A 191 8.11 3.74 14.29
CA ALA A 191 9.02 3.21 15.31
C ALA A 191 10.37 2.74 14.74
N THR A 192 10.48 2.59 13.42
CA THR A 192 11.72 2.16 12.75
C THR A 192 12.23 3.17 11.72
N ASN A 193 11.33 3.98 11.15
CA ASN A 193 11.68 5.03 10.21
C ASN A 193 11.80 6.37 10.95
N LYS A 194 13.03 6.83 11.13
CA LYS A 194 13.32 8.12 11.79
C LYS A 194 13.34 9.31 10.81
N ASN A 195 13.11 9.08 9.52
CA ASN A 195 13.11 10.13 8.51
C ASN A 195 11.68 10.56 8.18
N ASN A 196 11.26 11.66 8.80
CA ASN A 196 9.90 12.16 8.69
C ASN A 196 9.72 13.25 7.63
N LEU A 197 10.77 13.60 6.87
CA LEU A 197 10.68 14.66 5.87
C LEU A 197 9.63 14.36 4.80
N SER A 198 9.67 13.16 4.20
CA SER A 198 8.69 12.78 3.16
C SER A 198 7.26 12.75 3.71
N LEU A 199 7.10 12.32 4.97
CA LEU A 199 5.79 12.27 5.62
C LEU A 199 5.28 13.68 5.97
N GLN A 200 6.18 14.59 6.35
CA GLN A 200 5.86 16.00 6.56
C GLN A 200 5.52 16.70 5.24
N LEU A 201 6.27 16.45 4.15
CA LEU A 201 5.94 16.97 2.82
C LEU A 201 4.57 16.49 2.34
N PHE A 202 4.25 15.22 2.60
CA PHE A 202 2.90 14.68 2.39
C PHE A 202 1.86 15.45 3.20
N ALA A 203 2.09 15.67 4.50
CA ALA A 203 1.16 16.41 5.35
C ALA A 203 0.97 17.85 4.87
N ASP A 204 2.06 18.55 4.56
CA ASP A 204 2.07 19.92 4.02
C ASP A 204 1.31 20.01 2.69
N TRP A 205 1.44 18.99 1.84
CA TRP A 205 0.72 18.94 0.57
C TRP A 205 -0.78 18.69 0.76
N VAL A 206 -1.15 17.70 1.57
CA VAL A 206 -2.56 17.38 1.83
C VAL A 206 -3.29 18.57 2.45
N THR A 207 -2.63 19.28 3.37
CA THR A 207 -3.14 20.48 4.03
C THR A 207 -3.13 21.72 3.14
N GLY A 208 -2.40 21.69 2.02
CA GLY A 208 -2.30 22.79 1.06
C GLY A 208 -1.26 23.86 1.41
N TRP A 209 -0.35 23.58 2.37
CA TRP A 209 0.84 24.40 2.62
C TRP A 209 1.86 24.29 1.48
N SER A 210 1.89 23.16 0.76
CA SER A 210 2.74 22.95 -0.42
C SER A 210 1.92 22.59 -1.66
N GLY A 211 2.39 22.99 -2.86
CA GLY A 211 1.74 22.72 -4.15
C GLY A 211 1.38 23.98 -4.97
N ALA A 212 1.49 23.89 -6.29
CA ALA A 212 1.22 25.00 -7.21
C ALA A 212 -0.28 25.14 -7.56
N LYS A 213 -0.78 26.37 -7.70
CA LYS A 213 -2.18 26.67 -8.10
C LYS A 213 -2.54 26.25 -9.54
N LYS A 214 -1.56 25.84 -10.36
CA LYS A 214 -1.75 25.42 -11.76
C LYS A 214 -1.01 24.10 -11.99
N GLY A 215 -1.71 23.10 -12.54
CA GLY A 215 -1.12 21.82 -12.98
C GLY A 215 -1.23 20.67 -11.98
N PHE A 216 -1.20 20.96 -10.67
CA PHE A 216 -1.35 19.94 -9.63
C PHE A 216 -2.83 19.66 -9.28
N ILE A 217 -3.13 18.49 -8.73
CA ILE A 217 -4.44 18.23 -8.10
C ILE A 217 -4.64 19.26 -7.00
N ASP A 218 -5.64 20.12 -7.18
CA ASP A 218 -6.00 21.09 -6.16
C ASP A 218 -6.28 20.35 -4.83
N ALA A 219 -5.46 20.63 -3.81
CA ALA A 219 -5.56 19.97 -2.51
C ALA A 219 -6.96 20.14 -1.90
N SER A 220 -7.72 21.19 -2.27
CA SER A 220 -9.12 21.38 -1.87
C SER A 220 -10.08 20.30 -2.40
N ARG A 221 -9.66 19.47 -3.36
CA ARG A 221 -10.44 18.33 -3.89
C ARG A 221 -10.15 17.00 -3.20
N LEU A 222 -9.13 16.93 -2.33
CA LEU A 222 -8.95 15.75 -1.49
C LEU A 222 -10.03 15.77 -0.42
N VAL A 223 -10.71 14.64 -0.21
CA VAL A 223 -11.87 14.56 0.68
C VAL A 223 -11.63 13.67 1.89
N HIS A 224 -10.77 12.65 1.77
CA HIS A 224 -10.55 11.69 2.84
C HIS A 224 -9.16 11.06 2.76
N VAL A 225 -8.55 10.76 3.92
CA VAL A 225 -7.26 10.05 4.02
C VAL A 225 -7.44 8.76 4.81
N ILE A 226 -6.99 7.62 4.27
CA ILE A 226 -6.96 6.34 4.98
C ILE A 226 -5.51 5.90 5.16
N PHE A 227 -5.10 5.74 6.42
CA PHE A 227 -3.86 5.05 6.79
C PHE A 227 -4.13 3.55 6.92
N ALA A 228 -3.73 2.77 5.93
CA ALA A 228 -4.00 1.33 5.81
C ALA A 228 -2.95 0.46 6.52
N GLY A 229 -2.78 0.67 7.83
CA GLY A 229 -1.97 -0.16 8.72
C GLY A 229 -0.46 0.02 8.66
N ASN A 230 0.21 -0.58 9.64
CA ASN A 230 1.65 -0.47 9.92
C ASN A 230 2.08 0.99 10.11
N CYS A 231 1.30 1.75 10.90
CA CYS A 231 1.63 3.12 11.21
C CYS A 231 2.78 3.21 12.22
N ILE A 232 2.79 2.31 13.20
CA ILE A 232 3.83 2.25 14.23
C ILE A 232 4.90 1.26 13.81
N ARG A 233 4.50 0.04 13.41
CA ARG A 233 5.45 -1.05 13.20
C ARG A 233 4.96 -2.10 12.20
N SER A 234 5.88 -2.66 11.42
CA SER A 234 5.64 -3.74 10.44
C SER A 234 6.25 -5.10 10.83
N LYS A 235 7.01 -5.15 11.93
CA LYS A 235 7.78 -6.32 12.38
C LYS A 235 7.58 -6.57 13.87
N PRO A 236 7.64 -7.83 14.34
CA PRO A 236 7.51 -8.11 15.77
C PRO A 236 8.68 -7.52 16.56
N LEU A 237 8.43 -7.13 17.81
CA LEU A 237 9.49 -6.76 18.74
C LEU A 237 10.42 -7.97 19.00
N PRO A 238 11.74 -7.75 19.14
CA PRO A 238 12.66 -8.82 19.53
C PRO A 238 12.22 -9.43 20.86
N LYS A 239 12.27 -10.76 20.97
CA LYS A 239 11.98 -11.43 22.24
C LYS A 239 12.95 -10.91 23.32
N PRO A 240 12.45 -10.47 24.49
CA PRO A 240 13.32 -10.00 25.56
C PRO A 240 14.25 -11.14 25.99
N LYS A 241 15.55 -10.88 26.05
CA LYS A 241 16.48 -11.78 26.75
C LYS A 241 16.15 -11.68 28.25
N TYR A 242 16.16 -12.82 28.95
CA TYR A 242 15.89 -12.87 30.39
C TYR A 242 16.69 -11.78 31.13
N GLY A 243 16.00 -10.86 31.80
CA GLY A 243 16.60 -9.81 32.64
C GLY A 243 16.79 -8.43 31.98
N THR A 244 16.59 -8.29 30.67
CA THR A 244 16.59 -6.97 30.00
C THR A 244 15.17 -6.49 29.75
N LYS A 245 14.82 -5.31 30.28
CA LYS A 245 13.65 -4.57 29.81
C LYS A 245 13.92 -4.18 28.36
N THR A 246 13.10 -4.65 27.43
CA THR A 246 13.03 -4.05 26.09
C THR A 246 12.37 -2.69 26.28
N ASP A 247 13.17 -1.62 26.24
CA ASP A 247 12.64 -0.27 26.32
C ASP A 247 11.80 0.00 25.07
N SER A 248 10.48 0.10 25.26
CA SER A 248 9.50 0.42 24.21
C SER A 248 9.47 1.93 23.91
N THR A 249 10.60 2.63 24.08
CA THR A 249 10.67 4.08 23.92
C THR A 249 10.37 4.50 22.48
N ASP A 250 10.88 3.75 21.51
CA ASP A 250 10.64 4.01 20.09
C ASP A 250 9.14 3.90 19.73
N ASP A 251 8.42 2.92 20.29
CA ASP A 251 6.98 2.76 20.05
C ASP A 251 6.17 3.93 20.66
N ILE A 252 6.57 4.39 21.85
CA ILE A 252 5.92 5.52 22.51
C ILE A 252 6.16 6.82 21.74
N GLU A 253 7.39 7.04 21.25
CA GLU A 253 7.74 8.18 20.40
C GLU A 253 6.98 8.13 19.07
N ALA A 254 6.94 6.96 18.44
CA ALA A 254 6.20 6.74 17.19
C ALA A 254 4.69 7.01 17.34
N VAL A 255 4.08 6.59 18.45
CA VAL A 255 2.65 6.88 18.71
C VAL A 255 2.42 8.39 18.88
N LYS A 256 3.30 9.10 19.58
CA LYS A 256 3.21 10.57 19.72
C LYS A 256 3.35 11.27 18.39
N GLU A 257 4.30 10.83 17.57
CA GLU A 257 4.51 11.39 16.23
C GLU A 257 3.32 11.12 15.31
N LEU A 258 2.75 9.91 15.37
CA LEU A 258 1.53 9.58 14.63
C LEU A 258 0.39 10.51 15.00
N ASP A 259 0.17 10.76 16.30
CA ASP A 259 -0.87 11.67 16.78
C ASP A 259 -0.61 13.10 16.30
N TYR A 260 0.63 13.59 16.33
CA TYR A 260 0.99 14.93 15.86
C TYR A 260 0.74 15.12 14.35
N ILE A 261 1.16 14.16 13.52
CA ILE A 261 0.94 14.23 12.06
C ILE A 261 -0.54 14.09 11.74
N THR A 262 -1.26 13.23 12.46
CA THR A 262 -2.70 13.08 12.31
C THR A 262 -3.43 14.37 12.70
N GLN A 263 -3.03 15.03 13.78
CA GLN A 263 -3.57 16.32 14.21
C GLN A 263 -3.44 17.39 13.11
N GLN A 264 -2.28 17.47 12.45
CA GLN A 264 -2.08 18.41 11.34
C GLN A 264 -3.06 18.16 10.18
N LEU A 265 -3.36 16.90 9.88
CA LEU A 265 -4.28 16.52 8.80
C LEU A 265 -5.74 16.77 9.18
N ILE A 266 -6.17 16.32 10.36
CA ILE A 266 -7.60 16.31 10.75
C ILE A 266 -8.21 17.70 10.90
N GLU A 267 -7.39 18.74 11.06
CA GLU A 267 -7.82 20.14 11.03
C GLU A 267 -8.38 20.55 9.66
N CYS A 268 -8.02 19.84 8.59
CA CYS A 268 -8.42 20.17 7.23
C CYS A 268 -9.16 19.05 6.48
N ILE A 269 -9.00 17.77 6.84
CA ILE A 269 -9.54 16.61 6.10
C ILE A 269 -9.99 15.49 7.05
N ASP A 270 -10.94 14.66 6.65
CA ASP A 270 -11.28 13.44 7.40
C ASP A 270 -10.15 12.40 7.29
N VAL A 271 -9.78 11.79 8.43
CA VAL A 271 -8.70 10.80 8.53
C VAL A 271 -9.19 9.54 9.25
N ASP A 272 -9.03 8.41 8.58
CA ASP A 272 -9.25 7.08 9.14
C ASP A 272 -7.90 6.36 9.34
N ILE A 273 -7.63 5.85 10.55
CA ILE A 273 -6.44 5.04 10.85
C ILE A 273 -6.83 3.58 11.08
N MET A 274 -6.34 2.69 10.23
CA MET A 274 -6.43 1.25 10.37
C MET A 274 -5.17 0.72 11.10
N PRO A 275 -5.30 -0.27 12.00
CA PRO A 275 -4.15 -1.00 12.51
C PRO A 275 -3.57 -1.96 11.47
N GLY A 276 -2.27 -2.25 11.56
CA GLY A 276 -1.64 -3.42 10.92
C GLY A 276 -1.20 -4.49 11.93
N GLU A 277 -0.63 -5.57 11.44
CA GLU A 277 -0.27 -6.80 12.19
C GLU A 277 0.46 -6.55 13.54
N PHE A 278 1.39 -5.58 13.58
CA PHE A 278 2.24 -5.31 14.74
C PHE A 278 1.98 -3.94 15.40
N ASP A 279 0.93 -3.24 14.99
CA ASP A 279 0.46 -2.04 15.70
C ASP A 279 -0.19 -2.44 17.05
N PRO A 280 -0.33 -1.52 18.03
CA PRO A 280 -0.74 -1.85 19.41
C PRO A 280 -2.24 -2.19 19.55
N THR A 281 -2.66 -3.32 18.97
CA THR A 281 -4.00 -3.91 19.04
C THR A 281 -3.93 -5.45 19.12
N ASN A 282 -5.06 -6.16 18.96
CA ASN A 282 -5.06 -7.62 18.88
C ASN A 282 -4.41 -8.13 17.58
N HIS A 283 -3.70 -9.26 17.69
CA HIS A 283 -3.08 -9.94 16.55
C HIS A 283 -4.08 -10.74 15.71
N THR A 284 -5.16 -11.25 16.31
CA THR A 284 -6.17 -12.04 15.60
C THR A 284 -6.99 -11.17 14.65
N PHE A 285 -7.32 -11.69 13.48
CA PHE A 285 -8.23 -11.03 12.55
C PHE A 285 -9.71 -11.19 12.97
N PRO A 286 -10.56 -10.17 12.84
CA PRO A 286 -10.26 -8.78 12.50
C PRO A 286 -9.58 -8.03 13.67
N GLN A 287 -8.58 -7.21 13.33
CA GLN A 287 -7.94 -6.34 14.31
C GLN A 287 -8.88 -5.19 14.68
N GLN A 288 -9.02 -4.97 15.98
CA GLN A 288 -9.89 -3.93 16.52
C GLN A 288 -9.21 -2.56 16.43
N PRO A 289 -9.99 -1.47 16.37
CA PRO A 289 -9.45 -0.12 16.31
C PRO A 289 -8.41 0.17 17.40
N LEU A 290 -7.38 0.94 17.04
CA LEU A 290 -6.42 1.46 18.00
C LEU A 290 -7.13 2.29 19.07
N HIS A 291 -6.74 2.10 20.33
CA HIS A 291 -7.43 2.75 21.44
C HIS A 291 -7.21 4.27 21.41
N LYS A 292 -8.26 5.05 21.68
CA LYS A 292 -8.22 6.53 21.64
C LYS A 292 -7.20 7.16 22.60
N CYS A 293 -6.76 6.44 23.63
CA CYS A 293 -5.71 6.94 24.54
C CYS A 293 -4.35 7.13 23.85
N LEU A 294 -4.15 6.51 22.69
CA LEU A 294 -2.96 6.68 21.86
C LEU A 294 -2.99 7.99 21.07
N PHE A 295 -4.14 8.68 21.03
CA PHE A 295 -4.39 9.87 20.21
C PHE A 295 -5.00 11.02 21.02
N PRO A 296 -4.35 11.50 22.10
CA PRO A 296 -4.88 12.57 22.93
C PRO A 296 -5.20 13.85 22.15
N GLU A 297 -4.42 14.22 21.14
CA GLU A 297 -4.66 15.41 20.32
C GLU A 297 -5.73 15.14 19.26
N SER A 298 -5.58 14.04 18.51
CA SER A 298 -6.46 13.76 17.37
C SER A 298 -7.87 13.34 17.76
N ALA A 299 -8.04 12.60 18.86
CA ALA A 299 -9.34 12.07 19.27
C ALA A 299 -10.37 13.13 19.70
N GLN A 300 -9.96 14.39 19.82
CA GLN A 300 -10.83 15.52 20.13
C GLN A 300 -11.65 16.00 18.91
N TYR A 301 -11.20 15.67 17.69
CA TYR A 301 -11.83 16.13 16.45
C TYR A 301 -12.80 15.08 15.90
N SER A 302 -13.93 15.53 15.34
CA SER A 302 -14.92 14.65 14.71
C SER A 302 -14.48 14.08 13.35
N THR A 303 -13.45 14.67 12.76
CA THR A 303 -12.82 14.27 11.49
C THR A 303 -11.83 13.10 11.65
N PHE A 304 -11.45 12.77 12.89
CA PHE A 304 -10.58 11.64 13.21
C PHE A 304 -11.37 10.36 13.51
N ARG A 305 -10.97 9.24 12.92
CA ARG A 305 -11.51 7.91 13.25
C ARG A 305 -10.39 6.87 13.34
N SER A 306 -10.32 6.20 14.47
CA SER A 306 -9.63 4.90 14.56
C SER A 306 -10.62 3.80 14.16
N VAL A 307 -10.27 3.01 13.15
CA VAL A 307 -11.13 2.01 12.50
C VAL A 307 -10.52 0.60 12.58
N SER A 308 -11.26 -0.44 12.21
CA SER A 308 -10.78 -1.83 12.27
C SER A 308 -9.89 -2.17 11.07
N ASN A 309 -9.20 -3.31 11.15
CA ASN A 309 -8.65 -4.01 9.99
C ASN A 309 -9.32 -5.40 9.89
N PRO A 310 -10.09 -5.70 8.83
CA PRO A 310 -10.36 -4.86 7.65
C PRO A 310 -11.21 -3.62 7.93
N HIS A 311 -11.22 -2.69 6.96
CA HIS A 311 -12.06 -1.49 6.98
C HIS A 311 -13.00 -1.46 5.78
N ALA A 312 -14.26 -1.09 6.02
CA ALA A 312 -15.30 -0.87 5.02
C ALA A 312 -16.02 0.46 5.30
N CYS A 313 -16.17 1.29 4.28
CA CYS A 313 -16.91 2.55 4.37
C CYS A 313 -17.57 2.91 3.04
N LYS A 314 -18.51 3.86 3.06
CA LYS A 314 -18.95 4.56 1.84
C LYS A 314 -18.43 5.99 1.88
N ILE A 315 -17.81 6.40 0.78
CA ILE A 315 -17.41 7.78 0.53
C ILE A 315 -18.09 8.21 -0.76
N GLU A 316 -18.89 9.27 -0.74
CA GLU A 316 -19.70 9.69 -1.91
C GLU A 316 -20.56 8.52 -2.45
N SER A 317 -21.23 7.80 -1.55
CA SER A 317 -22.03 6.59 -1.84
C SER A 317 -21.26 5.40 -2.45
N ARG A 318 -19.94 5.47 -2.59
CA ARG A 318 -19.11 4.38 -3.12
C ARG A 318 -18.54 3.54 -1.99
N LEU A 319 -18.88 2.27 -1.98
CA LEU A 319 -18.25 1.26 -1.12
C LEU A 319 -16.74 1.16 -1.39
N VAL A 320 -15.95 1.52 -0.38
CA VAL A 320 -14.50 1.36 -0.28
C VAL A 320 -14.24 0.27 0.76
N LEU A 321 -13.41 -0.72 0.42
CA LEU A 321 -13.13 -1.88 1.26
C LEU A 321 -11.65 -2.24 1.15
N GLY A 322 -11.00 -2.61 2.25
CA GLY A 322 -9.63 -3.08 2.19
C GLY A 322 -9.08 -3.59 3.51
N SER A 323 -7.85 -4.12 3.46
CA SER A 323 -7.10 -4.60 4.61
C SER A 323 -5.68 -4.03 4.63
N ALA A 324 -4.95 -4.21 5.74
CA ALA A 324 -3.57 -3.78 5.86
C ALA A 324 -2.54 -4.75 5.22
N GLY A 325 -2.98 -5.81 4.53
CA GLY A 325 -2.08 -6.69 3.76
C GLY A 325 -1.95 -8.12 4.26
N GLU A 326 -2.35 -8.42 5.50
CA GLU A 326 -2.16 -9.74 6.13
C GLU A 326 -2.81 -10.88 5.33
N PRO A 327 -4.05 -10.77 4.82
CA PRO A 327 -4.65 -11.85 4.03
C PRO A 327 -3.89 -12.18 2.74
N ILE A 328 -3.38 -11.15 2.05
CA ILE A 328 -2.66 -11.32 0.79
C ILE A 328 -1.29 -11.95 1.05
N ALA A 329 -0.58 -11.45 2.07
CA ALA A 329 0.69 -12.02 2.50
C ALA A 329 0.55 -13.48 2.93
N ASP A 330 -0.55 -13.85 3.61
CA ASP A 330 -0.80 -15.24 3.99
C ASP A 330 -1.08 -16.13 2.77
N ILE A 331 -1.90 -15.68 1.81
CA ILE A 331 -2.16 -16.43 0.57
C ILE A 331 -0.86 -16.70 -0.22
N GLN A 332 0.06 -15.73 -0.30
CA GLN A 332 1.37 -15.90 -0.96
C GLN A 332 2.19 -17.04 -0.32
N ARG A 333 2.11 -17.22 1.00
CA ARG A 333 2.87 -18.26 1.72
C ARG A 333 2.37 -19.68 1.41
N TYR A 334 1.10 -19.82 1.05
CA TYR A 334 0.42 -21.12 0.88
C TYR A 334 -0.06 -21.41 -0.56
N SER A 335 0.33 -20.57 -1.54
CA SER A 335 0.05 -20.76 -2.97
C SER A 335 1.27 -20.40 -3.82
N ASN A 336 1.22 -20.66 -5.14
CA ASN A 336 2.22 -20.14 -6.09
C ASN A 336 1.78 -18.79 -6.69
N LEU A 337 0.77 -18.15 -6.11
CA LEU A 337 0.40 -16.79 -6.49
C LEU A 337 1.45 -15.85 -5.87
N THR A 338 2.17 -15.13 -6.73
CA THR A 338 3.28 -14.26 -6.32
C THR A 338 2.90 -12.80 -6.37
N ASP A 339 2.15 -12.38 -7.39
CA ASP A 339 1.75 -10.99 -7.59
C ASP A 339 0.60 -10.58 -6.64
N PRO A 340 0.77 -9.55 -5.79
CA PRO A 340 -0.27 -9.13 -4.85
C PRO A 340 -1.57 -8.66 -5.52
N LEU A 341 -1.47 -8.00 -6.68
CA LEU A 341 -2.63 -7.49 -7.42
C LEU A 341 -3.46 -8.66 -7.97
N ASP A 342 -2.81 -9.69 -8.51
CA ASP A 342 -3.48 -10.92 -8.93
C ASP A 342 -4.16 -11.63 -7.75
N ILE A 343 -3.53 -11.66 -6.56
CA ILE A 343 -4.14 -12.28 -5.37
C ILE A 343 -5.33 -11.47 -4.88
N LEU A 344 -5.23 -10.14 -4.87
CA LEU A 344 -6.35 -9.25 -4.53
C LEU A 344 -7.51 -9.43 -5.51
N GLU A 345 -7.20 -9.67 -6.78
CA GLU A 345 -8.21 -10.02 -7.77
C GLU A 345 -8.85 -11.39 -7.48
N LYS A 346 -8.07 -12.39 -7.07
CA LYS A 346 -8.56 -13.72 -6.69
C LYS A 346 -9.45 -13.67 -5.46
N THR A 347 -9.14 -12.89 -4.42
CA THR A 347 -10.01 -12.76 -3.24
C THR A 347 -11.36 -12.15 -3.58
N LEU A 348 -11.41 -11.24 -4.57
CA LEU A 348 -12.66 -10.74 -5.13
C LEU A 348 -13.43 -11.83 -5.89
N ASP A 349 -12.76 -12.65 -6.70
CA ASP A 349 -13.38 -13.78 -7.42
C ASP A 349 -13.89 -14.88 -6.49
N TRP A 350 -13.17 -15.15 -5.40
CA TRP A 350 -13.57 -16.09 -4.35
C TRP A 350 -14.69 -15.53 -3.46
N ALA A 351 -15.09 -14.27 -3.66
CA ALA A 351 -16.00 -13.51 -2.81
C ALA A 351 -15.64 -13.61 -1.32
N HIS A 352 -14.36 -13.61 -0.99
CA HIS A 352 -13.85 -13.80 0.37
C HIS A 352 -12.50 -13.11 0.58
N MET A 353 -12.41 -12.18 1.54
CA MET A 353 -11.22 -11.36 1.77
C MET A 353 -10.06 -12.13 2.39
N ALA A 354 -10.35 -13.11 3.26
CA ALA A 354 -9.36 -13.86 4.01
C ALA A 354 -9.69 -15.36 4.07
N PRO A 355 -9.71 -16.08 2.93
CA PRO A 355 -10.17 -17.48 2.88
C PRO A 355 -9.36 -18.41 3.79
N THR A 356 -8.08 -18.10 3.98
CA THR A 356 -7.14 -18.87 4.80
C THR A 356 -7.38 -18.75 6.31
N ALA A 357 -8.24 -17.82 6.76
CA ALA A 357 -8.69 -17.76 8.13
C ALA A 357 -9.77 -18.83 8.40
N PRO A 358 -9.73 -19.58 9.52
CA PRO A 358 -8.73 -19.54 10.61
C PRO A 358 -7.50 -20.46 10.46
N ASP A 359 -7.38 -21.28 9.41
CA ASP A 359 -6.37 -22.36 9.32
C ASP A 359 -4.92 -21.83 9.43
N THR A 360 -4.58 -20.80 8.65
CA THR A 360 -3.21 -20.25 8.62
C THR A 360 -3.14 -18.78 9.01
N LEU A 361 -4.16 -17.99 8.66
CA LEU A 361 -4.33 -16.63 9.18
C LEU A 361 -5.11 -16.69 10.50
N PRO A 362 -4.51 -16.32 11.66
CA PRO A 362 -5.19 -16.39 12.94
C PRO A 362 -6.39 -15.43 12.97
N CYS A 363 -7.58 -15.94 13.30
CA CYS A 363 -8.78 -15.12 13.41
C CYS A 363 -9.58 -15.41 14.70
N TYR A 364 -10.53 -14.54 15.01
CA TYR A 364 -11.51 -14.76 16.06
C TYR A 364 -12.46 -15.93 15.68
N PRO A 365 -12.82 -16.82 16.62
CA PRO A 365 -13.70 -17.96 16.34
C PRO A 365 -15.18 -17.52 16.25
N PHE A 366 -15.54 -16.93 15.10
CA PHE A 366 -16.94 -16.63 14.78
C PHE A 366 -17.78 -17.91 14.68
N ASP A 367 -19.03 -17.84 15.11
CA ASP A 367 -19.96 -18.98 15.10
C ASP A 367 -21.29 -18.72 14.41
N ASP A 368 -21.68 -17.46 14.27
CA ASP A 368 -22.97 -17.01 13.78
C ASP A 368 -22.91 -16.37 12.38
N TYR A 369 -21.78 -15.77 12.00
CA TYR A 369 -21.53 -15.20 10.67
C TYR A 369 -20.04 -15.26 10.30
N ASP A 370 -19.71 -15.12 9.01
CA ASP A 370 -18.32 -14.90 8.57
C ASP A 370 -18.16 -13.45 8.05
N PRO A 371 -17.45 -12.57 8.79
CA PRO A 371 -17.30 -11.17 8.40
C PRO A 371 -16.48 -10.97 7.12
N PHE A 372 -15.69 -11.96 6.72
CA PHE A 372 -14.73 -11.84 5.62
C PHE A 372 -15.36 -12.15 4.26
N LEU A 373 -16.62 -12.61 4.23
CA LEU A 373 -17.38 -12.78 3.00
C LEU A 373 -17.69 -11.44 2.34
N LEU A 374 -17.47 -11.40 1.03
CA LEU A 374 -17.83 -10.28 0.17
C LEU A 374 -19.28 -10.47 -0.28
N THR A 375 -20.21 -9.91 0.48
CA THR A 375 -21.64 -9.91 0.14
C THR A 375 -21.92 -8.94 -1.01
N GLU A 376 -21.42 -7.72 -0.89
CA GLU A 376 -21.51 -6.67 -1.91
C GLU A 376 -20.15 -6.47 -2.58
N ARG A 377 -20.18 -6.22 -3.89
CA ARG A 377 -18.99 -5.90 -4.67
C ARG A 377 -18.53 -4.45 -4.40
N PRO A 378 -17.32 -4.20 -3.86
CA PRO A 378 -16.85 -2.84 -3.61
C PRO A 378 -16.60 -2.09 -4.92
N HIS A 379 -16.53 -0.76 -4.87
CA HIS A 379 -16.09 0.08 -6.00
C HIS A 379 -14.58 0.27 -5.98
N VAL A 380 -14.01 0.42 -4.79
CA VAL A 380 -12.56 0.45 -4.54
C VAL A 380 -12.24 -0.69 -3.58
N TYR A 381 -11.38 -1.61 -4.02
CA TYR A 381 -10.89 -2.71 -3.20
C TYR A 381 -9.37 -2.57 -3.06
N PHE A 382 -8.89 -2.31 -1.85
CA PHE A 382 -7.48 -1.99 -1.63
C PHE A 382 -6.80 -2.97 -0.66
N VAL A 383 -5.47 -3.01 -0.76
CA VAL A 383 -4.60 -3.71 0.18
C VAL A 383 -3.41 -2.82 0.53
N GLY A 384 -3.15 -2.64 1.82
CA GLY A 384 -2.01 -1.91 2.35
C GLY A 384 -0.69 -2.68 2.29
N ASN A 385 0.42 -1.98 2.54
CA ASN A 385 1.74 -2.55 2.84
C ASN A 385 2.33 -3.44 1.74
N GLN A 386 2.08 -3.09 0.48
CA GLN A 386 2.64 -3.80 -0.67
C GLN A 386 4.07 -3.33 -1.00
N PRO A 387 4.89 -4.16 -1.68
CA PRO A 387 6.26 -3.77 -2.04
C PRO A 387 6.30 -2.62 -3.05
N GLU A 388 5.32 -2.57 -3.96
CA GLU A 388 5.20 -1.56 -5.00
C GLU A 388 3.74 -1.18 -5.23
N PHE A 389 3.52 -0.04 -5.91
CA PHE A 389 2.18 0.37 -6.31
C PHE A 389 1.72 -0.43 -7.52
N GLN A 390 0.53 -1.01 -7.42
CA GLN A 390 -0.12 -1.68 -8.55
C GLN A 390 -1.62 -1.39 -8.53
N THR A 391 -2.23 -1.34 -9.71
CA THR A 391 -3.68 -1.10 -9.81
C THR A 391 -4.27 -1.74 -11.05
N LYS A 392 -5.54 -2.15 -10.96
CA LYS A 392 -6.30 -2.69 -12.09
C LYS A 392 -7.76 -2.32 -11.98
N LEU A 393 -8.36 -1.96 -13.10
CA LEU A 393 -9.81 -1.79 -13.20
C LEU A 393 -10.44 -3.12 -13.66
N LYS A 394 -10.98 -3.88 -12.71
CA LYS A 394 -11.61 -5.18 -12.98
C LYS A 394 -13.05 -5.00 -13.43
N LYS A 395 -13.34 -5.47 -14.65
CA LYS A 395 -14.69 -5.45 -15.21
C LYS A 395 -15.68 -6.24 -14.36
N GLY A 396 -16.87 -5.69 -14.19
CA GLY A 396 -17.95 -6.34 -13.46
C GLY A 396 -19.27 -6.35 -14.23
N PRO A 397 -20.26 -7.11 -13.75
CA PRO A 397 -21.53 -7.28 -14.45
C PRO A 397 -22.35 -5.99 -14.50
N LYS A 398 -22.21 -5.11 -13.49
CA LYS A 398 -22.94 -3.83 -13.40
C LYS A 398 -22.04 -2.61 -13.35
N TYR A 399 -20.93 -2.71 -12.63
CA TYR A 399 -19.90 -1.68 -12.53
C TYR A 399 -18.54 -2.34 -12.35
N ASP A 400 -17.51 -1.58 -12.70
CA ASP A 400 -16.12 -1.98 -12.56
C ASP A 400 -15.61 -1.74 -11.13
N VAL A 401 -14.60 -2.50 -10.74
CA VAL A 401 -13.95 -2.39 -9.42
C VAL A 401 -12.53 -1.98 -9.61
N ARG A 402 -12.13 -0.92 -8.91
CA ARG A 402 -10.74 -0.49 -8.84
C ARG A 402 -10.02 -1.29 -7.77
N LEU A 403 -9.08 -2.14 -8.19
CA LEU A 403 -8.13 -2.84 -7.33
C LEU A 403 -6.91 -1.95 -7.09
N VAL A 404 -6.46 -1.84 -5.83
CA VAL A 404 -5.34 -0.97 -5.45
C VAL A 404 -4.39 -1.67 -4.47
N CYS A 405 -3.15 -1.85 -4.88
CA CYS A 405 -2.04 -2.25 -4.02
C CYS A 405 -1.30 -0.99 -3.57
N ILE A 406 -1.46 -0.63 -2.29
CA ILE A 406 -0.84 0.56 -1.71
C ILE A 406 0.57 0.18 -1.25
N PRO A 407 1.62 0.84 -1.75
CA PRO A 407 2.97 0.50 -1.35
C PRO A 407 3.25 0.90 0.11
N SER A 408 4.26 0.29 0.73
CA SER A 408 4.83 0.81 1.98
C SER A 408 5.44 2.19 1.73
N PHE A 409 4.97 3.19 2.46
CA PHE A 409 5.46 4.56 2.39
C PHE A 409 6.91 4.65 2.85
N THR A 410 7.32 3.86 3.85
CA THR A 410 8.72 3.81 4.29
C THR A 410 9.66 3.33 3.17
N ALA A 411 9.21 2.36 2.37
CA ALA A 411 10.02 1.82 1.29
C ALA A 411 10.02 2.69 0.02
N THR A 412 8.89 3.35 -0.29
CA THR A 412 8.66 3.99 -1.59
C THR A 412 8.42 5.50 -1.53
N GLN A 413 8.23 6.06 -0.34
CA GLN A 413 7.84 7.47 -0.10
C GLN A 413 6.65 7.90 -0.97
N SER A 414 5.70 6.98 -1.18
CA SER A 414 4.60 7.12 -2.12
C SER A 414 3.27 6.77 -1.46
N PHE A 415 2.22 7.46 -1.88
CA PHE A 415 0.83 7.20 -1.52
C PHE A 415 -0.04 7.18 -2.79
N VAL A 416 -1.30 6.77 -2.67
CA VAL A 416 -2.20 6.60 -3.82
C VAL A 416 -3.35 7.59 -3.74
N LEU A 417 -3.67 8.20 -4.88
CA LEU A 417 -4.86 9.02 -5.06
C LEU A 417 -5.86 8.31 -5.94
N VAL A 418 -7.08 8.14 -5.44
CA VAL A 418 -8.20 7.55 -6.19
C VAL A 418 -9.23 8.64 -6.47
N ASN A 419 -9.44 8.98 -7.74
CA ASN A 419 -10.53 9.86 -8.14
C ASN A 419 -11.85 9.09 -7.99
N LEU A 420 -12.73 9.54 -7.10
CA LEU A 420 -14.00 8.87 -6.85
C LEU A 420 -14.94 8.98 -8.05
N LYS A 421 -14.79 9.97 -8.93
CA LYS A 421 -15.70 10.17 -10.06
C LYS A 421 -15.60 9.05 -11.11
N ASP A 422 -14.39 8.74 -11.56
CA ASP A 422 -14.07 7.80 -12.64
C ASP A 422 -13.32 6.55 -12.16
N LEU A 423 -12.96 6.51 -10.87
CA LEU A 423 -12.14 5.47 -10.24
C LEU A 423 -10.73 5.40 -10.82
N GLU A 424 -10.22 6.46 -11.47
CA GLU A 424 -8.83 6.52 -11.89
C GLU A 424 -7.90 6.65 -10.67
N CYS A 425 -6.85 5.83 -10.65
CA CYS A 425 -5.75 6.01 -9.72
C CYS A 425 -4.69 6.86 -10.40
N GLN A 426 -4.39 8.02 -9.84
CA GLN A 426 -3.26 8.82 -10.30
C GLN A 426 -2.01 8.31 -9.58
N MET A 427 -1.00 7.92 -10.36
CA MET A 427 0.19 7.24 -9.88
C MET A 427 1.19 8.24 -9.27
N GLN A 428 1.71 7.85 -8.11
CA GLN A 428 2.97 8.26 -7.47
C GLN A 428 3.30 9.76 -7.44
N VAL A 429 2.74 10.48 -6.47
CA VAL A 429 3.39 11.71 -5.97
C VAL A 429 4.60 11.25 -5.16
N ARG A 430 5.79 11.26 -5.76
CA ARG A 430 7.04 10.97 -5.06
C ARG A 430 7.47 12.22 -4.31
N PHE A 431 7.34 12.20 -3.00
CA PHE A 431 8.13 13.07 -2.14
C PHE A 431 9.41 12.35 -1.76
N ASP A 432 10.18 11.94 -2.77
CA ASP A 432 11.39 11.16 -2.51
C ASP A 432 12.46 12.00 -1.80
N GLY A 433 12.29 13.33 -1.82
CA GLY A 433 13.06 14.28 -1.03
C GLY A 433 14.52 14.31 -1.42
N TYR A 434 14.85 13.73 -2.59
CA TYR A 434 16.20 13.75 -3.11
C TYR A 434 16.49 15.14 -3.68
N ILE A 435 17.59 15.72 -3.23
CA ILE A 435 18.13 16.95 -3.78
C ILE A 435 18.93 16.57 -5.03
N GLY A 436 18.55 17.17 -6.15
CA GLY A 436 19.19 16.97 -7.44
C GLY A 436 19.44 18.29 -8.16
N PHE A 437 20.19 18.20 -9.25
CA PHE A 437 20.30 19.29 -10.20
C PHE A 437 19.26 19.10 -11.30
N PRO A 438 18.74 20.19 -11.88
CA PRO A 438 17.83 20.12 -13.00
C PRO A 438 18.49 19.46 -14.22
N GLY A 439 17.74 18.68 -15.00
CA GLY A 439 18.21 17.99 -16.19
C GLY A 439 17.66 16.58 -16.39
N GLY A 440 17.84 16.06 -17.61
CA GLY A 440 17.24 14.80 -18.05
C GLY A 440 18.15 13.96 -18.95
N LEU A 441 17.54 12.91 -19.52
CA LEU A 441 18.21 12.00 -20.46
C LEU A 441 18.35 12.67 -21.85
N ILE A 442 19.45 12.36 -22.54
CA ILE A 442 19.69 12.85 -23.90
C ILE A 442 18.97 11.94 -24.89
N GLU A 443 18.12 12.50 -25.74
CA GLU A 443 17.44 11.74 -26.79
C GLU A 443 18.37 11.39 -27.96
N GLU A 444 18.02 10.36 -28.74
CA GLU A 444 18.86 9.90 -29.86
C GLU A 444 18.97 10.99 -30.94
N GLY A 445 20.19 11.46 -31.18
CA GLY A 445 20.49 12.52 -32.15
C GLY A 445 20.61 13.93 -31.57
N GLU A 446 20.41 14.11 -30.27
CA GLU A 446 20.60 15.41 -29.60
C GLU A 446 22.04 15.62 -29.09
N ASP A 447 22.46 16.89 -29.02
CA ASP A 447 23.69 17.29 -28.34
C ASP A 447 23.42 17.56 -26.84
N ALA A 448 24.37 17.21 -25.98
CA ALA A 448 24.22 17.32 -24.53
C ALA A 448 23.90 18.74 -24.04
N VAL A 449 24.43 19.78 -24.69
CA VAL A 449 24.16 21.18 -24.32
C VAL A 449 22.77 21.59 -24.80
N PHE A 450 22.35 21.11 -25.96
CA PHE A 450 21.00 21.35 -26.48
C PHE A 450 19.95 20.73 -25.57
N SER A 451 20.08 19.44 -25.25
CA SER A 451 19.15 18.74 -24.35
C SER A 451 19.10 19.41 -22.98
N LEU A 452 20.26 19.77 -22.40
CA LEU A 452 20.26 20.43 -21.09
C LEU A 452 19.52 21.78 -21.11
N ASN A 453 19.70 22.62 -22.14
CA ASN A 453 18.97 23.89 -22.22
C ASN A 453 17.46 23.68 -22.41
N ARG A 454 17.04 22.61 -23.11
CA ARG A 454 15.64 22.20 -23.19
C ARG A 454 15.10 21.88 -21.79
N GLU A 455 15.78 21.00 -21.04
CA GLU A 455 15.35 20.62 -19.69
C GLU A 455 15.31 21.82 -18.74
N LEU A 456 16.33 22.70 -18.76
CA LEU A 456 16.32 23.92 -17.94
C LEU A 456 15.15 24.86 -18.27
N LYS A 457 14.67 24.86 -19.52
CA LYS A 457 13.48 25.62 -19.89
C LYS A 457 12.21 24.96 -19.36
N GLU A 458 12.13 23.64 -19.36
CA GLU A 458 10.95 22.89 -18.94
C GLU A 458 10.82 22.83 -17.41
N GLU A 459 11.94 22.59 -16.70
CA GLU A 459 12.01 22.41 -15.25
C GLU A 459 12.14 23.72 -14.46
N MET A 460 12.73 24.77 -15.05
CA MET A 460 13.00 26.05 -14.34
C MET A 460 12.45 27.30 -15.04
N ASP A 461 11.78 27.17 -16.19
CA ASP A 461 11.40 28.29 -17.05
C ASP A 461 12.57 29.25 -17.37
N LEU A 462 13.79 28.71 -17.49
CA LEU A 462 14.99 29.52 -17.64
C LEU A 462 14.91 30.40 -18.91
N ASP A 463 15.24 31.69 -18.78
CA ASP A 463 15.32 32.60 -19.94
C ASP A 463 16.59 32.30 -20.74
N LEU A 464 16.49 31.34 -21.67
CA LEU A 464 17.61 30.88 -22.49
C LEU A 464 18.23 31.99 -23.37
N THR A 465 17.53 33.11 -23.58
CA THR A 465 18.11 34.26 -24.30
C THR A 465 19.20 34.96 -23.49
N LYS A 466 19.18 34.80 -22.16
CA LYS A 466 20.14 35.39 -21.22
C LYS A 466 21.01 34.34 -20.54
N PHE A 467 20.43 33.21 -20.17
CA PHE A 467 21.04 32.21 -19.28
C PHE A 467 21.26 30.86 -19.97
N SER A 468 21.70 30.88 -21.24
CA SER A 468 21.98 29.63 -21.95
C SER A 468 23.29 28.99 -21.49
N VAL A 469 23.22 27.70 -21.15
CA VAL A 469 24.38 26.86 -20.88
C VAL A 469 25.12 26.60 -22.20
N LYS A 470 26.45 26.72 -22.17
CA LYS A 470 27.33 26.47 -23.31
C LYS A 470 28.30 25.33 -23.00
N SER A 471 28.97 24.77 -24.01
CA SER A 471 30.00 23.74 -23.80
C SER A 471 31.13 24.21 -22.88
N SER A 472 31.41 25.52 -22.82
CA SER A 472 32.39 26.12 -21.90
C SER A 472 31.98 26.07 -20.42
N ASN A 473 30.70 25.82 -20.12
CA ASN A 473 30.17 25.68 -18.76
C ASN A 473 30.31 24.26 -18.22
N HIS A 474 30.91 23.34 -18.98
CA HIS A 474 31.13 21.96 -18.56
C HIS A 474 32.08 21.92 -17.35
N VAL A 475 31.71 21.15 -16.32
CA VAL A 475 32.49 20.98 -15.09
C VAL A 475 33.07 19.59 -14.99
N ILE A 476 32.22 18.57 -15.10
CA ILE A 476 32.64 17.17 -14.93
C ILE A 476 31.70 16.22 -15.67
N SER A 477 32.25 15.09 -16.14
CA SER A 477 31.47 13.97 -16.65
C SER A 477 31.81 12.70 -15.89
N HIS A 478 30.79 11.89 -15.60
CA HIS A 478 30.99 10.58 -14.98
C HIS A 478 30.47 9.51 -15.93
N PHE A 479 31.22 8.41 -16.05
CA PHE A 479 30.84 7.26 -16.85
C PHE A 479 30.75 6.02 -15.98
N ASN A 480 29.63 5.32 -16.06
CA ASN A 480 29.40 4.06 -15.38
C ASN A 480 29.35 2.93 -16.42
N GLU A 481 30.46 2.20 -16.54
CA GLU A 481 30.62 1.08 -17.49
C GLU A 481 29.61 -0.04 -17.27
N LYS A 482 29.17 -0.30 -16.03
CA LYS A 482 28.29 -1.44 -15.72
C LYS A 482 26.90 -1.29 -16.32
N ILE A 483 26.41 -0.06 -16.41
CA ILE A 483 25.07 0.26 -16.92
C ILE A 483 25.12 1.05 -18.24
N GLY A 484 26.33 1.31 -18.76
CA GLY A 484 26.52 2.06 -20.01
C GLY A 484 26.06 3.52 -19.94
N LEU A 485 26.02 4.13 -18.75
CA LEU A 485 25.48 5.48 -18.54
C LEU A 485 26.59 6.51 -18.41
N LYS A 486 26.53 7.59 -19.20
CA LYS A 486 27.42 8.75 -19.08
C LYS A 486 26.62 10.00 -18.75
N VAL A 487 26.96 10.65 -17.64
CA VAL A 487 26.31 11.88 -17.17
C VAL A 487 27.26 13.07 -17.31
N TYR A 488 26.70 14.22 -17.69
CA TYR A 488 27.43 15.48 -17.88
C TYR A 488 26.92 16.52 -16.90
N PHE A 489 27.82 17.23 -16.23
CA PHE A 489 27.48 18.26 -15.26
C PHE A 489 28.05 19.61 -15.71
N TYR A 490 27.24 20.66 -15.61
CA TYR A 490 27.56 22.01 -16.04
C TYR A 490 27.27 23.00 -14.91
N ALA A 491 28.00 24.11 -14.88
CA ALA A 491 27.76 25.21 -13.94
C ALA A 491 27.69 26.54 -14.70
N LEU A 492 26.62 27.29 -14.44
CA LEU A 492 26.40 28.62 -14.98
C LEU A 492 26.53 29.64 -13.85
N GLU A 493 27.41 30.62 -14.02
CA GLU A 493 27.56 31.72 -13.09
C GLU A 493 26.50 32.79 -13.38
N VAL A 494 25.79 33.24 -12.34
CA VAL A 494 24.75 34.28 -12.40
C VAL A 494 24.91 35.23 -11.22
N SER A 495 24.49 36.48 -11.39
CA SER A 495 24.43 37.46 -10.29
C SER A 495 23.26 37.17 -9.34
N MET A 496 23.27 37.77 -8.14
CA MET A 496 22.18 37.60 -7.16
C MET A 496 20.82 38.09 -7.69
N ASP A 497 20.79 39.24 -8.39
CA ASP A 497 19.55 39.77 -8.98
C ASP A 497 19.00 38.87 -10.10
N GLU A 498 19.88 38.13 -10.78
CA GLU A 498 19.49 37.15 -11.80
C GLU A 498 19.00 35.86 -11.15
N LEU A 499 19.66 35.40 -10.08
CA LEU A 499 19.24 34.25 -9.30
C LEU A 499 17.83 34.42 -8.75
N GLU A 500 17.51 35.58 -8.17
CA GLU A 500 16.14 35.87 -7.67
C GLU A 500 15.09 35.78 -8.78
N LYS A 501 15.41 36.24 -9.99
CA LYS A 501 14.51 36.13 -11.15
C LYS A 501 14.33 34.68 -11.59
N ILE A 502 15.42 33.90 -11.59
CA ILE A 502 15.38 32.48 -11.91
C ILE A 502 14.49 31.74 -10.90
N GLU A 503 14.64 32.02 -9.60
CA GLU A 503 13.81 31.40 -8.55
C GLU A 503 12.32 31.76 -8.69
N ILE A 504 11.98 33.01 -9.02
CA ILE A 504 10.60 33.43 -9.27
C ILE A 504 10.03 32.72 -10.50
N ASN A 505 10.80 32.65 -11.59
CA ASN A 505 10.36 32.02 -12.84
C ASN A 505 10.21 30.50 -12.70
N ALA A 506 11.06 29.84 -11.91
CA ALA A 506 10.97 28.40 -11.68
C ALA A 506 9.60 27.98 -11.12
N LEU A 507 8.91 28.84 -10.37
CA LEU A 507 7.54 28.59 -9.90
C LEU A 507 6.48 28.56 -11.03
N GLN A 508 6.84 29.01 -12.22
CA GLN A 508 6.01 29.01 -13.43
C GLN A 508 6.48 27.98 -14.47
N ALA A 509 7.51 27.19 -14.16
CA ALA A 509 8.03 26.18 -15.07
C ALA A 509 7.00 25.11 -15.40
N LYS A 510 7.13 24.51 -16.58
CA LYS A 510 6.23 23.49 -17.10
C LYS A 510 6.15 22.30 -16.14
N ASP A 511 7.30 21.91 -15.58
CA ASP A 511 7.41 20.72 -14.72
C ASP A 511 7.49 21.05 -13.22
N TYR A 512 7.31 22.32 -12.85
CA TYR A 512 7.21 22.75 -11.46
C TYR A 512 5.98 22.13 -10.78
N GLY A 513 6.19 21.51 -9.63
CA GLY A 513 5.17 20.78 -8.88
C GLY A 513 4.92 19.35 -9.39
N ASN A 514 5.47 18.96 -10.54
CA ASN A 514 5.34 17.60 -11.09
C ASN A 514 6.64 16.81 -10.90
N GLU A 515 7.74 17.29 -11.48
CA GLU A 515 9.05 16.65 -11.41
C GLU A 515 10.01 17.41 -10.48
N VAL A 516 9.85 18.74 -10.39
CA VAL A 516 10.71 19.62 -9.59
C VAL A 516 9.88 20.44 -8.61
N LEU A 517 10.27 20.46 -7.33
CA LEU A 517 9.55 21.18 -6.26
C LEU A 517 10.12 22.56 -5.93
N GLY A 518 11.08 23.04 -6.72
CA GLY A 518 11.68 24.37 -6.60
C GLY A 518 13.20 24.35 -6.47
N THR A 519 13.78 25.52 -6.24
CA THR A 519 15.24 25.70 -6.13
C THR A 519 15.64 25.76 -4.66
N ILE A 520 16.76 25.12 -4.31
CA ILE A 520 17.33 25.17 -2.97
C ILE A 520 18.68 25.90 -3.03
N ARG A 521 18.84 26.93 -2.19
CA ARG A 521 20.13 27.59 -2.00
C ARG A 521 20.99 26.74 -1.05
N VAL A 522 22.14 26.29 -1.54
CA VAL A 522 23.08 25.51 -0.72
C VAL A 522 23.76 26.42 0.30
N PRO A 523 23.64 26.16 1.61
CA PRO A 523 24.29 26.99 2.63
C PRO A 523 25.78 26.67 2.67
N LEU A 524 26.60 27.46 1.97
CA LEU A 524 28.06 27.32 1.94
C LEU A 524 28.74 27.96 3.17
N TYR A 525 28.22 27.68 4.36
CA TYR A 525 28.78 28.12 5.64
C TYR A 525 28.61 27.04 6.70
N THR A 526 29.49 27.04 7.69
CA THR A 526 29.36 26.18 8.88
C THR A 526 29.29 27.10 10.10
N MET A 527 28.28 26.91 10.95
CA MET A 527 28.11 27.67 12.19
C MET A 527 29.20 27.34 13.21
N ASP A 528 29.35 28.17 14.25
CA ASP A 528 30.39 28.03 15.28
C ASP A 528 30.37 26.69 16.05
N ASP A 529 29.23 25.98 16.03
CA ASP A 529 29.11 24.63 16.60
C ASP A 529 29.73 23.52 15.73
N GLY A 530 30.23 23.86 14.55
CA GLY A 530 30.85 22.92 13.62
C GLY A 530 29.87 21.96 12.95
N TYR A 531 28.57 22.13 13.13
CA TYR A 531 27.55 21.18 12.72
C TYR A 531 26.46 21.80 11.83
N ARG A 532 25.87 22.95 12.22
CA ARG A 532 24.78 23.56 11.45
C ARG A 532 25.28 24.25 10.17
N GLY A 533 24.40 24.38 9.17
CA GLY A 533 24.71 24.95 7.86
C GLY A 533 25.02 23.85 6.83
N PHE A 534 26.15 23.96 6.14
CA PHE A 534 26.59 23.02 5.11
C PHE A 534 26.64 21.55 5.57
N PRO A 535 27.11 21.20 6.80
CA PRO A 535 27.17 19.80 7.22
C PRO A 535 25.79 19.16 7.37
N VAL A 536 24.82 19.88 7.97
CA VAL A 536 23.42 19.44 8.03
C VAL A 536 22.81 19.34 6.64
N PHE A 537 23.10 20.30 5.75
CA PHE A 537 22.63 20.23 4.36
C PHE A 537 23.09 18.95 3.67
N LEU A 538 24.35 18.55 3.84
CA LEU A 538 24.90 17.32 3.29
C LEU A 538 24.27 16.02 3.84
N LYS A 539 23.44 16.08 4.89
CA LYS A 539 22.68 14.93 5.41
C LYS A 539 21.41 14.61 4.61
N HIS A 540 20.94 15.53 3.78
CA HIS A 540 19.81 15.26 2.89
C HIS A 540 20.17 14.14 1.90
N GLN A 541 19.12 13.50 1.37
CA GLN A 541 19.28 12.51 0.33
C GLN A 541 19.54 13.23 -1.01
N PHE A 542 20.46 12.73 -1.82
CA PHE A 542 20.79 13.31 -3.13
C PHE A 542 20.56 12.28 -4.24
N VAL A 543 20.01 12.72 -5.37
CA VAL A 543 19.75 11.82 -6.50
C VAL A 543 21.06 11.41 -7.16
N GLY A 544 21.24 10.12 -7.45
CA GLY A 544 22.39 9.58 -8.16
C GLY A 544 23.73 10.04 -7.56
N ASN A 545 24.53 10.74 -8.36
CA ASN A 545 25.82 11.31 -7.97
C ASN A 545 25.77 12.83 -7.73
N ALA A 546 24.59 13.43 -7.55
CA ALA A 546 24.43 14.88 -7.38
C ALA A 546 25.22 15.42 -6.18
N LYS A 547 25.34 14.65 -5.09
CA LYS A 547 26.17 15.03 -3.93
C LYS A 547 27.66 15.16 -4.31
N ASP A 548 28.17 14.20 -5.07
CA ASP A 548 29.57 14.21 -5.51
C ASP A 548 29.82 15.33 -6.54
N GLN A 549 28.87 15.54 -7.47
CA GLN A 549 28.91 16.66 -8.41
C GLN A 549 28.91 18.01 -7.69
N LEU A 550 28.08 18.18 -6.66
CA LEU A 550 28.06 19.39 -5.83
C LEU A 550 29.40 19.63 -5.13
N LEU A 551 29.91 18.62 -4.42
CA LEU A 551 31.18 18.72 -3.69
C LEU A 551 32.36 19.00 -4.62
N TYR A 552 32.42 18.33 -5.76
CA TYR A 552 33.43 18.57 -6.77
C TYR A 552 33.35 20.00 -7.31
N SER A 553 32.14 20.48 -7.63
CA SER A 553 31.93 21.79 -8.23
C SER A 553 32.28 22.93 -7.28
N ILE A 554 31.90 22.82 -6.00
CA ILE A 554 32.30 23.79 -4.96
C ILE A 554 33.82 23.91 -4.87
N LYS A 555 34.53 22.77 -4.92
CA LYS A 555 36.01 22.75 -4.94
C LYS A 555 36.57 23.33 -6.25
N HIS A 556 36.06 22.90 -7.40
CA HIS A 556 36.54 23.29 -8.73
C HIS A 556 36.36 24.80 -8.99
N LEU A 557 35.22 25.35 -8.58
CA LEU A 557 34.89 26.77 -8.70
C LEU A 557 35.49 27.62 -7.54
N ASN A 558 36.26 27.01 -6.64
CA ASN A 558 36.89 27.66 -5.48
C ASN A 558 35.89 28.40 -4.56
N LEU A 559 34.67 27.87 -4.38
CA LEU A 559 33.64 28.47 -3.52
C LEU A 559 33.89 28.23 -2.02
N LEU A 560 34.55 27.11 -1.67
CA LEU A 560 35.04 26.80 -0.32
C LEU A 560 36.43 26.17 -0.40
N LYS A 561 37.21 26.29 0.68
CA LYS A 561 38.52 25.62 0.77
C LYS A 561 38.32 24.12 1.01
N GLU A 562 39.27 23.32 0.53
CA GLU A 562 39.24 21.85 0.65
C GLU A 562 39.14 21.37 2.11
N GLU A 563 39.77 22.08 3.05
CA GLU A 563 39.68 21.79 4.48
C GLU A 563 38.28 22.02 5.07
N GLU A 564 37.55 23.02 4.57
CA GLU A 564 36.19 23.35 5.02
C GLU A 564 35.20 22.30 4.51
N ILE A 565 35.35 21.90 3.24
CA ILE A 565 34.56 20.82 2.63
C ILE A 565 34.78 19.50 3.38
N THR A 566 36.04 19.14 3.66
CA THR A 566 36.37 17.89 4.36
C THR A 566 35.77 17.86 5.76
N ARG A 567 35.87 18.97 6.50
CA ARG A 567 35.25 19.13 7.83
C ARG A 567 33.73 18.99 7.77
N ALA A 568 33.07 19.64 6.81
CA ALA A 568 31.62 19.55 6.66
C ALA A 568 31.15 18.12 6.31
N VAL A 569 31.87 17.43 5.42
CA VAL A 569 31.57 16.03 5.08
C VAL A 569 31.74 15.12 6.29
N GLN A 570 32.78 15.30 7.09
CA GLN A 570 32.98 14.51 8.32
C GLN A 570 31.86 14.77 9.34
N ALA A 571 31.51 16.03 9.59
CA ALA A 571 30.43 16.41 10.50
C ALA A 571 29.05 15.92 10.02
N SER A 572 28.84 15.76 8.71
CA SER A 572 27.60 15.19 8.16
C SER A 572 27.41 13.69 8.43
N LYS A 573 28.47 12.97 8.82
CA LYS A 573 28.44 11.52 9.09
C LYS A 573 28.14 11.17 10.55
N ASN A 574 28.26 12.13 11.46
CA ASN A 574 27.88 12.03 12.87
C ASN A 574 26.43 12.47 13.04
#